data_AF-A0A9Q8X4G1-F1
#
_entry.id   AF-A0A9Q8X4G1-F1
#
_cell.length_a   1.000
_cell.length_b   1.000
_cell.length_c   1.000
_cell.angle_alpha   90.00
_cell.angle_beta   90.00
_cell.angle_gamma   90.00
#
_symmetry.space_group_name_H-M   'P 1'
#
loop_
_entity.id
_entity.type
_entity.pdbx_description
1 polymer ?
#
loop_
_entity_poly.entity_id
_entity_poly.type
_entity_poly.pdbx_seq_one_letter_code
_entity_poly.pdbx_strand_id
1 'polypeptide(L)' 'MKNLFINPVKFLIILGLSFTIEAKSEFCRGFEEGYRMVKGDMVIVPICPIPPITPIGSTPYREGLKAGIERAENS' A
#
# COMPACT_ATOMS: atom_id res chain seq x y z
N MET A 1 -1.18 -45.92 -7.25
CA MET A 1 -1.38 -44.64 -6.54
C MET A 1 -0.03 -44.20 -6.01
N LYS A 2 0.64 -43.23 -6.65
CA LYS A 2 1.99 -42.80 -6.24
C LYS A 2 1.86 -41.75 -5.15
N ASN A 3 2.50 -42.03 -4.02
CA ASN A 3 2.42 -41.35 -2.74
C ASN A 3 2.49 -39.82 -2.83
N LEU A 4 1.40 -39.16 -2.41
CA LEU A 4 1.26 -37.70 -2.28
C LEU A 4 1.85 -37.18 -0.94
N PHE A 5 2.96 -37.76 -0.48
CA PHE A 5 3.63 -37.26 0.72
C PHE A 5 4.59 -36.13 0.32
N ILE A 6 4.09 -34.90 0.36
CA ILE A 6 4.91 -33.70 0.17
C ILE A 6 5.80 -33.55 1.41
N ASN A 7 7.12 -33.59 1.20
CA ASN A 7 8.10 -33.42 2.28
C ASN A 7 7.86 -32.07 3.00
N PRO A 8 7.79 -32.03 4.34
CA PRO A 8 7.53 -30.79 5.09
C PRO A 8 8.55 -29.68 4.79
N VAL A 9 9.79 -30.04 4.44
CA VAL A 9 10.83 -29.07 4.00
C VAL A 9 10.46 -28.44 2.66
N LYS A 10 9.91 -29.21 1.72
CA LYS A 10 9.45 -28.68 0.43
C LYS A 10 8.20 -27.81 0.58
N PHE A 11 7.31 -28.17 1.51
CA PHE A 11 6.13 -27.35 1.83
C PHE A 11 6.53 -25.98 2.40
N LEU A 12 7.54 -25.94 3.28
CA LEU A 12 8.04 -24.70 3.86
C LEU A 12 8.71 -23.78 2.83
N ILE A 13 9.45 -24.34 1.87
CA ILE A 13 10.10 -23.58 0.78
C ILE A 13 9.05 -22.95 -0.14
N ILE A 14 7.99 -23.68 -0.48
CA ILE A 14 6.90 -23.16 -1.34
C ILE A 14 6.11 -22.05 -0.63
N LEU A 15 5.91 -22.16 0.69
CA LEU A 15 5.24 -21.13 1.49
C LEU A 15 6.08 -19.84 1.63
N GLY A 16 7.41 -19.97 1.66
CA GLY A 16 8.31 -18.81 1.82
C GLY A 16 8.48 -17.95 0.57
N LEU A 17 8.18 -18.47 -0.62
CA LEU A 17 8.39 -17.77 -1.91
C LEU A 17 7.30 -16.74 -2.26
N SER A 18 6.22 -16.64 -1.47
CA SER A 18 5.09 -15.75 -1.78
C SER A 18 5.11 -14.39 -1.08
N PHE A 19 6.13 -14.07 -0.27
CA PHE A 19 6.21 -12.78 0.40
C PHE A 19 6.87 -11.72 -0.51
N THR A 20 6.09 -11.09 -1.38
CA THR A 20 6.48 -9.84 -2.02
C THR A 20 6.07 -8.67 -1.12
N ILE A 21 7.04 -8.01 -0.48
CA ILE A 21 6.80 -6.76 0.25
C ILE A 21 6.73 -5.65 -0.78
N GLU A 22 5.52 -5.23 -1.15
CA GLU A 22 5.30 -4.03 -1.98
C GLU A 22 5.67 -2.79 -1.15
N ALA A 23 6.91 -2.32 -1.27
CA ALA A 23 7.37 -1.11 -0.61
C ALA A 23 6.78 0.12 -1.30
N LYS A 24 5.60 0.57 -0.85
CA LYS A 24 5.00 1.84 -1.29
C LYS A 24 5.84 3.02 -0.82
N SER A 25 5.91 4.08 -1.65
CA SER A 25 6.53 5.34 -1.24
C SER A 25 5.78 5.97 -0.07
N GLU A 26 6.49 6.74 0.77
CA GLU A 26 5.89 7.46 1.91
C GLU A 26 4.71 8.35 1.50
N PHE A 27 4.84 9.02 0.35
CA PHE A 27 3.76 9.82 -0.21
C PHE A 27 2.51 8.97 -0.52
N CYS A 28 2.67 7.82 -1.17
CA CYS A 28 1.54 6.96 -1.50
C CYS A 28 0.87 6.36 -0.26
N ARG A 29 1.65 6.04 0.77
CA ARG A 29 1.11 5.62 2.07
C ARG A 29 0.24 6.70 2.69
N GLY A 30 0.73 7.95 2.71
CA GLY A 30 -0.03 9.10 3.17
C GLY A 30 -1.30 9.31 2.35
N PHE A 31 -1.21 9.27 1.02
CA PHE A 31 -2.35 9.43 0.11
C PHE A 31 -3.45 8.41 0.38
N GLU A 32 -3.11 7.13 0.52
CA GLU A 32 -4.08 6.08 0.82
C GLU A 32 -4.77 6.28 2.16
N GLU A 33 -4.01 6.66 3.17
CA GLU A 33 -4.54 6.94 4.50
C GLU A 33 -5.48 8.14 4.48
N GLY A 34 -5.03 9.28 3.92
CA GLY A 34 -5.85 10.49 3.81
C GLY A 34 -7.14 10.27 3.04
N TYR A 35 -7.11 9.49 1.95
CA TYR A 35 -8.32 9.16 1.20
C TYR A 35 -9.31 8.32 2.03
N ARG A 36 -8.81 7.32 2.77
CA ARG A 36 -9.64 6.46 3.63
C ARG A 36 -10.18 7.18 4.86
N MET A 37 -9.46 8.18 5.40
CA MET A 37 -9.97 9.01 6.50
C MET A 37 -11.29 9.71 6.14
N VAL A 38 -11.49 10.07 4.87
CA VAL A 38 -12.69 10.76 4.39
C VAL A 38 -13.75 9.78 3.88
N LYS A 39 -13.35 8.76 3.09
CA LYS A 39 -14.31 7.85 2.43
C LYS A 39 -14.61 6.57 3.21
N GLY A 40 -13.86 6.26 4.27
CA GLY A 40 -13.94 5.02 5.04
C GLY A 40 -13.04 3.90 4.52
N ASP A 41 -12.95 2.78 5.25
CA ASP A 41 -12.00 1.70 4.97
C ASP A 41 -12.40 0.79 3.79
N MET A 42 -13.70 0.68 3.48
CA MET A 42 -14.23 -0.18 2.42
C MET A 42 -14.38 0.57 1.09
N VAL A 43 -13.31 1.21 0.64
CA VAL A 43 -13.29 1.96 -0.63
C VAL A 43 -12.10 1.59 -1.48
N ILE A 44 -12.29 1.67 -2.80
CA ILE A 44 -11.18 1.58 -3.74
C ILE A 44 -10.45 2.92 -3.69
N VAL A 45 -9.19 2.88 -3.27
CA VAL A 45 -8.33 4.06 -3.31
C VAL A 45 -7.90 4.31 -4.76
N PRO A 46 -7.95 5.56 -5.26
CA PRO A 46 -7.43 5.91 -6.57
C PRO A 46 -5.94 5.60 -6.71
N ILE A 47 -5.47 5.59 -7.96
CA ILE A 47 -4.03 5.48 -8.25
C ILE A 47 -3.29 6.62 -7.55
N CYS A 48 -2.24 6.27 -6.80
CA CYS A 48 -1.37 7.25 -6.14
C CYS A 48 -0.78 8.22 -7.18
N PRO A 49 -0.92 9.54 -7.00
CA PRO A 49 -0.35 10.50 -7.93
C PRO A 49 1.18 10.58 -7.81
N ILE A 50 1.82 11.19 -8.79
CA ILE A 50 3.26 11.46 -8.76
C ILE A 50 3.52 12.46 -7.61
N PRO A 51 4.43 12.14 -6.66
CA PRO A 51 4.70 13.03 -5.55
C PRO A 51 5.36 14.34 -6.02
N PRO A 52 4.94 15.49 -5.48
CA PRO A 52 5.68 16.73 -5.69
C PRO A 52 7.01 16.70 -4.92
N ILE A 53 7.90 17.64 -5.25
CA ILE A 53 9.02 17.99 -4.37
C ILE A 53 8.47 18.36 -2.99
N THR A 54 8.99 17.71 -1.94
CA THR A 54 8.49 17.91 -0.59
C THR A 54 8.85 19.32 -0.10
N PRO A 55 7.88 20.14 0.32
CA PRO A 55 8.16 21.46 0.86
C PRO A 55 9.00 21.38 2.14
N ILE A 56 9.83 22.41 2.37
CA ILE A 56 10.58 22.57 3.63
C ILE A 56 9.60 22.59 4.80
N GLY A 57 9.88 21.81 5.85
CA GLY A 57 9.02 21.70 7.03
C GLY A 57 7.85 20.71 6.88
N SER A 58 7.78 19.98 5.78
CA SER A 58 6.85 18.85 5.61
C SER A 58 7.58 17.53 5.37
N THR A 59 6.82 16.45 5.27
CA THR A 59 7.31 15.12 4.89
C THR A 59 6.53 14.62 3.68
N PRO A 60 7.11 13.73 2.86
CA PRO A 60 6.38 13.16 1.72
C PRO A 60 5.05 12.53 2.15
N TYR A 61 5.03 11.85 3.30
CA TYR A 61 3.83 11.27 3.88
C TYR A 61 2.76 12.32 4.21
N ARG A 62 3.12 13.44 4.86
CA ARG A 62 2.16 14.51 5.19
C ARG A 62 1.57 15.16 3.94
N GLU A 63 2.38 15.36 2.90
CA GLU A 63 1.88 15.87 1.61
C GLU A 63 1.00 14.85 0.89
N GLY A 64 1.34 13.57 0.96
CA GLY A 64 0.48 12.49 0.49
C GLY A 64 -0.88 12.51 1.19
N LEU A 65 -0.88 12.60 2.52
CA LEU A 65 -2.09 12.62 3.34
C LEU A 65 -3.02 13.79 2.98
N LYS A 66 -2.47 14.99 2.77
CA LYS A 66 -3.25 16.13 2.26
C LYS A 66 -3.85 15.86 0.89
N ALA A 67 -3.06 15.34 -0.05
CA ALA A 67 -3.53 15.04 -1.40
C ALA A 67 -4.60 13.94 -1.41
N GLY A 68 -4.51 12.96 -0.49
CA GLY A 68 -5.52 11.92 -0.30
C GLY A 68 -6.86 12.48 0.17
N ILE A 69 -6.83 13.35 1.19
CA ILE A 69 -8.01 14.04 1.72
C ILE A 69 -8.65 14.91 0.63
N GLU A 70 -7.86 15.76 -0.04
CA GLU A 70 -8.35 16.63 -1.11
C GLU A 70 -9.00 15.81 -2.25
N ARG A 71 -8.38 14.70 -2.66
CA ARG A 71 -8.94 13.84 -3.70
C ARG A 71 -10.27 13.23 -3.27
N ALA A 72 -10.37 12.82 -2.01
CA ALA A 72 -11.59 12.23 -1.45
C ALA A 72 -12.74 13.24 -1.38
N GLU A 73 -12.48 14.47 -0.94
CA GLU A 73 -13.46 15.55 -0.88
C GLU A 73 -14.00 15.92 -2.27
N ASN A 74 -13.17 15.79 -3.30
CA ASN A 74 -13.51 16.07 -4.71
C ASN A 74 -13.81 14.79 -5.54
N SER A 75 -14.23 13.70 -4.89
CA SER A 75 -14.53 12.40 -5.55
C SER A 75 -15.98 11.98 -5.47
#